data_AF-A0AAD8JNZ5-F1
#
_entry.id   AF-A0AAD8JNZ5-F1
#
_cell.length_a   1.000
_cell.length_b   1.000
_cell.length_c   1.000
_cell.angle_alpha   90.00
_cell.angle_beta   90.00
_cell.angle_gamma   90.00
#
_symmetry.space_group_name_H-M   'P 1'
#
loop_
_entity.id
_entity.type
_entity.pdbx_description
1 polymer ?
#
loop_
_entity_poly.entity_id
_entity_poly.type
_entity_poly.pdbx_seq_one_letter_code
_entity_poly.pdbx_strand_id
1 'polypeptide(L)'
;MSNLPDCFYPHARFQLRSANEPDQPEVVEELYADEPEYFSLKVYHGGYFTVMPGRTYDYGSITFVDFLKVHEFTVSEMYLIYPEFGYGFIPSNLWFYFKPPAGDLDTGLLPLRNGEDVRLLTSYIGVNGVREIELYAVTEELNEDTGIT
;
A
#
# COMPACT_ATOMS: atom_id res chain seq x y z
N MET A 1 -17.45 -24.78 -3.19
CA MET A 1 -16.21 -25.16 -3.89
C MET A 1 -15.69 -23.88 -4.50
N SER A 2 -14.71 -23.26 -3.86
CA SER A 2 -14.13 -21.97 -4.25
C SER A 2 -13.21 -22.17 -5.46
N ASN A 3 -13.51 -21.46 -6.55
CA ASN A 3 -12.66 -21.38 -7.74
C ASN A 3 -11.60 -20.29 -7.50
N LEU A 4 -10.61 -20.59 -6.68
CA LEU A 4 -9.44 -19.71 -6.57
C LEU A 4 -8.48 -20.04 -7.73
N PRO A 5 -8.04 -19.04 -8.52
CA PRO A 5 -7.13 -19.27 -9.64
C PRO A 5 -5.76 -19.82 -9.20
N ASP A 6 -5.12 -20.57 -10.11
CA ASP A 6 -3.87 -21.36 -9.94
C ASP A 6 -2.62 -20.58 -9.46
N CYS A 7 -2.72 -19.28 -9.20
CA CYS A 7 -1.68 -18.49 -8.54
C CYS A 7 -1.73 -18.55 -6.99
N PHE A 8 -2.64 -19.36 -6.44
CA PHE A 8 -2.80 -19.58 -5.01
C PHE A 8 -1.63 -20.39 -4.44
N TYR A 9 -0.56 -19.73 -4.03
CA TYR A 9 0.47 -20.36 -3.20
C TYR A 9 -0.03 -20.41 -1.74
N PRO A 10 -0.35 -21.58 -1.17
CA PRO A 10 -0.95 -21.70 0.17
C PRO A 10 0.01 -21.32 1.33
N HIS A 11 1.20 -20.79 1.03
CA HIS A 11 2.23 -20.42 2.01
C HIS A 11 2.74 -18.97 1.84
N ALA A 12 2.28 -18.23 0.83
CA ALA A 12 2.67 -16.83 0.65
C ALA A 12 1.82 -15.93 1.58
N ARG A 13 2.48 -15.05 2.34
CA ARG A 13 1.81 -14.10 3.25
C ARG A 13 1.10 -12.94 2.53
N PHE A 14 1.34 -12.81 1.23
CA PHE A 14 0.78 -11.80 0.34
C PHE A 14 0.87 -12.29 -1.10
N GLN A 15 0.15 -11.64 -2.01
CA GLN A 15 0.28 -11.81 -3.46
C GLN A 15 0.59 -10.47 -4.12
N LEU A 16 1.48 -10.48 -5.12
CA LEU A 16 1.72 -9.32 -5.95
C LEU A 16 0.86 -9.37 -7.22
N ARG A 17 0.21 -8.25 -7.52
CA ARG A 17 -0.54 -8.05 -8.76
C ARG A 17 -0.09 -6.75 -9.42
N SER A 18 0.21 -6.84 -10.72
CA SER A 18 0.68 -5.67 -11.49
C SER A 18 -0.51 -4.79 -11.89
N ALA A 19 -0.33 -3.47 -11.86
CA ALA A 19 -1.35 -2.51 -12.33
C ALA A 19 -1.64 -2.55 -13.84
N ASN A 20 -0.90 -3.36 -14.61
CA ASN A 20 -1.19 -3.58 -16.04
C ASN A 20 -2.39 -4.52 -16.28
N GLU A 21 -2.88 -5.16 -15.22
CA GLU A 21 -4.20 -5.79 -15.23
C GLU A 21 -5.23 -4.72 -14.87
N PRO A 22 -6.32 -4.55 -15.65
CA PRO A 22 -7.25 -3.45 -15.45
C PRO A 22 -7.70 -3.38 -13.99
N ASP A 23 -7.67 -2.17 -13.40
CA ASP A 23 -8.27 -1.87 -12.09
C ASP A 23 -9.71 -2.42 -12.11
N GLN A 24 -9.91 -3.61 -11.55
CA GLN A 24 -11.21 -4.22 -11.38
C GLN A 24 -11.56 -4.08 -9.90
N PRO A 25 -12.21 -2.97 -9.48
CA PRO A 25 -12.67 -2.82 -8.09
C PRO A 25 -13.60 -3.97 -7.65
N GLU A 26 -14.30 -4.59 -8.60
CA GLU A 26 -15.07 -5.83 -8.39
C GLU A 26 -14.18 -6.97 -7.85
N VAL A 27 -12.92 -7.06 -8.28
CA VAL A 27 -11.98 -8.09 -7.79
C VAL A 27 -11.73 -7.92 -6.32
N VAL A 28 -11.55 -6.70 -5.79
CA VAL A 28 -11.25 -6.51 -4.35
C VAL A 28 -12.46 -6.84 -3.48
N GLU A 29 -13.66 -6.42 -3.88
CA GLU A 29 -14.90 -6.75 -3.14
C GLU A 29 -15.19 -8.25 -3.17
N GLU A 30 -15.01 -8.91 -4.32
CA GLU A 30 -15.18 -10.36 -4.44
C GLU A 30 -14.07 -11.15 -3.71
N LEU A 31 -12.82 -10.68 -3.73
CA LEU A 31 -11.67 -11.33 -3.10
C LEU A 31 -11.85 -11.46 -1.58
N TYR A 32 -12.50 -10.48 -0.96
CA TYR A 32 -12.63 -10.36 0.50
C TYR A 32 -14.06 -10.47 1.01
N ALA A 33 -15.03 -10.85 0.16
CA ALA A 33 -16.46 -10.89 0.51
C ALA A 33 -16.75 -11.65 1.82
N ASP A 34 -16.01 -12.73 2.07
CA ASP A 34 -16.14 -13.58 3.27
C ASP A 34 -14.94 -13.48 4.23
N GLU A 35 -13.97 -12.60 3.96
CA GLU A 35 -12.65 -12.60 4.59
C GLU A 35 -12.31 -11.21 5.15
N PRO A 36 -13.01 -10.76 6.23
CA PRO A 36 -12.93 -9.37 6.72
C PRO A 36 -11.58 -9.00 7.34
N GLU A 37 -10.73 -9.99 7.64
CA GLU A 37 -9.41 -9.82 8.22
C GLU A 37 -8.34 -9.48 7.18
N TYR A 38 -8.68 -9.52 5.89
CA TYR A 38 -7.75 -9.26 4.80
C TYR A 38 -7.98 -7.90 4.14
N PHE A 39 -6.90 -7.36 3.59
CA PHE A 39 -6.89 -6.12 2.83
C PHE A 39 -5.77 -6.12 1.78
N SER A 40 -5.86 -5.16 0.86
CA SER A 40 -4.86 -4.88 -0.15
C SER A 40 -4.16 -3.55 0.09
N LEU A 41 -2.90 -3.45 -0.33
CA LEU A 41 -2.23 -2.17 -0.50
C LEU A 41 -2.05 -1.87 -1.98
N LYS A 42 -2.42 -0.66 -2.39
CA LYS A 42 -2.04 -0.08 -3.69
C LYS A 42 -0.76 0.72 -3.49
N VAL A 43 0.37 0.12 -3.81
CA VAL A 43 1.70 0.68 -3.51
C VAL A 43 2.25 1.45 -4.71
N TYR A 44 2.42 2.75 -4.54
CA TYR A 44 3.12 3.65 -5.45
C TYR A 44 4.61 3.65 -5.08
N HIS A 45 5.49 3.30 -6.02
CA HIS A 45 6.92 3.16 -5.76
C HIS A 45 7.80 3.59 -6.94
N GLY A 46 9.06 3.92 -6.66
CA GLY A 46 10.04 4.31 -7.69
C GLY A 46 9.84 5.69 -8.30
N GLY A 47 8.84 6.44 -7.83
CA GLY A 47 8.56 7.82 -8.21
C GLY A 47 8.88 8.81 -7.09
N TYR A 48 8.37 10.02 -7.24
CA TYR A 48 8.53 11.10 -6.27
C TYR A 48 7.28 11.98 -6.22
N PHE A 49 7.10 12.68 -5.11
CA PHE A 49 6.02 13.64 -4.96
C PHE A 49 6.36 14.96 -5.65
N THR A 50 5.37 15.61 -6.26
CA THR A 50 5.53 17.00 -6.71
C THR A 50 5.33 17.99 -5.55
N VAL A 51 5.70 19.25 -5.77
CA VAL A 51 5.53 20.32 -4.77
C VAL A 51 4.05 20.66 -4.60
N MET A 52 3.68 21.08 -3.39
CA MET A 52 2.33 21.59 -3.11
C MET A 52 2.10 22.97 -3.74
N PRO A 53 0.83 23.37 -3.98
CA PRO A 53 -0.40 22.57 -3.89
C PRO A 53 -0.65 21.75 -5.16
N GLY A 54 -1.57 20.77 -5.07
CA GLY A 54 -1.89 19.88 -6.19
C GLY A 54 -0.86 18.78 -6.39
N ARG A 55 -0.23 18.34 -5.29
CA ARG A 55 0.78 17.28 -5.30
C ARG A 55 0.26 16.02 -5.99
N THR A 56 1.13 15.44 -6.80
CA THR A 56 1.00 14.16 -7.50
C THR A 56 2.17 13.27 -7.13
N TYR A 57 2.08 11.98 -7.45
CA TYR A 57 3.19 11.04 -7.37
C TYR A 57 3.60 10.65 -8.79
N ASP A 58 4.72 11.20 -9.27
CA ASP A 58 5.11 11.14 -10.68
C ASP A 58 6.24 10.13 -10.91
N TYR A 59 6.30 9.62 -12.14
CA TYR A 59 7.35 8.72 -12.67
C TYR A 59 7.50 7.37 -11.96
N GLY A 60 6.61 7.04 -11.03
CA GLY A 60 6.59 5.76 -10.34
C GLY A 60 5.77 4.67 -11.04
N SER A 61 5.82 3.49 -10.44
CA SER A 61 5.00 2.33 -10.77
C SER A 61 3.99 2.06 -9.66
N ILE A 62 2.94 1.31 -9.99
CA ILE A 62 1.94 0.83 -9.03
C ILE A 62 2.02 -0.70 -8.97
N THR A 63 2.14 -1.22 -7.76
CA THR A 63 2.05 -2.64 -7.45
C THR A 63 0.99 -2.86 -6.37
N PHE A 64 0.11 -3.83 -6.60
CA PHE A 64 -0.86 -4.25 -5.59
C PHE A 64 -0.25 -5.37 -4.74
N VAL A 65 -0.44 -5.27 -3.43
CA VAL A 65 -0.08 -6.28 -2.45
C VAL A 65 -1.37 -6.78 -1.83
N ASP A 66 -1.85 -7.92 -2.29
CA ASP A 66 -3.12 -8.52 -1.89
C ASP A 66 -2.91 -9.54 -0.76
N PHE A 67 -4.00 -9.88 -0.05
CA PHE A 67 -4.07 -10.86 1.05
C PHE A 67 -3.23 -10.52 2.29
N LEU A 68 -3.03 -9.23 2.57
CA LEU A 68 -2.44 -8.83 3.85
C LEU A 68 -3.47 -9.00 4.96
N LYS A 69 -3.05 -9.54 6.10
CA LYS A 69 -3.92 -9.70 7.27
C LYS A 69 -3.76 -8.55 8.24
N VAL A 70 -4.89 -7.99 8.67
CA VAL A 70 -4.97 -6.85 9.60
C VAL A 70 -4.14 -7.06 10.86
N HIS A 71 -4.17 -8.26 11.45
CA HIS A 71 -3.50 -8.53 12.73
C HIS A 71 -2.05 -9.03 12.59
N GLU A 72 -1.59 -9.34 11.37
CA GLU A 72 -0.23 -9.82 11.11
C GLU A 72 0.65 -8.77 10.43
N PHE A 73 0.04 -7.77 9.78
CA PHE A 73 0.74 -6.73 9.03
C PHE A 73 1.62 -5.86 9.94
N THR A 74 2.84 -5.58 9.48
CA THR A 74 3.80 -4.72 10.19
C THR A 74 4.60 -3.84 9.23
N VAL A 75 5.22 -2.78 9.73
CA VAL A 75 6.15 -1.96 8.93
C VAL A 75 7.33 -2.79 8.41
N SER A 76 7.84 -3.74 9.21
CA SER A 76 8.92 -4.64 8.80
C SER A 76 8.52 -5.53 7.63
N GLU A 77 7.25 -5.89 7.52
CA GLU A 77 6.75 -6.66 6.38
C GLU A 77 6.84 -5.86 5.07
N MET A 78 6.55 -4.57 5.08
CA MET A 78 6.74 -3.71 3.90
C MET A 78 8.19 -3.67 3.42
N TYR A 79 9.16 -3.67 4.34
CA TYR A 79 10.57 -3.75 3.99
C TYR A 79 10.96 -5.11 3.39
N LEU A 80 10.27 -6.19 3.73
CA LEU A 80 10.46 -7.51 3.11
C LEU A 80 9.77 -7.60 1.73
N ILE A 81 8.64 -6.93 1.56
CA ILE A 81 7.85 -6.94 0.32
C ILE A 81 8.47 -6.03 -0.75
N TYR A 82 9.00 -4.86 -0.37
CA TYR A 82 9.48 -3.87 -1.34
C TYR A 82 10.53 -4.41 -2.36
N PRO A 83 11.51 -5.24 -1.97
CA PRO A 83 12.44 -5.85 -2.93
C PRO A 83 11.75 -6.69 -4.01
N GLU A 84 10.61 -7.30 -3.70
CA GLU A 84 9.81 -8.16 -4.60
C GLU A 84 9.11 -7.35 -5.70
N PHE A 85 9.10 -6.01 -5.63
CA PHE A 85 8.64 -5.13 -6.71
C PHE A 85 9.61 -5.07 -7.91
N GLY A 86 10.66 -5.91 -7.91
CA GLY A 86 11.66 -6.00 -8.97
C GLY A 86 12.96 -5.24 -8.68
N TYR A 87 13.12 -4.67 -7.48
CA TYR A 87 14.35 -3.99 -7.08
C TYR A 87 15.41 -4.96 -6.54
N GLY A 88 15.00 -6.01 -5.81
CA GLY A 88 15.91 -6.96 -5.18
C GLY A 88 16.74 -6.40 -4.01
N PHE A 89 16.53 -5.14 -3.60
CA PHE A 89 17.18 -4.52 -2.45
C PHE A 89 16.28 -3.44 -1.82
N ILE A 90 16.68 -2.98 -0.62
CA ILE A 90 16.01 -1.91 0.13
C ILE A 90 16.93 -0.68 0.17
N PRO A 91 16.51 0.49 -0.36
CA PRO A 91 17.24 1.74 -0.18
C PRO A 91 17.34 2.13 1.29
N SER A 92 18.49 2.67 1.72
CA SER A 92 18.71 3.09 3.12
C SER A 92 17.87 4.30 3.56
N ASN A 93 17.30 5.02 2.60
CA ASN A 93 16.47 6.21 2.75
C ASN A 93 15.01 5.94 2.34
N LEU A 94 14.55 4.69 2.37
CA LEU A 94 13.19 4.32 2.01
C LEU A 94 12.19 4.61 3.15
N TRP A 95 11.17 5.40 2.84
CA TRP A 95 10.07 5.78 3.71
C TRP A 95 8.73 5.36 3.11
N PHE A 96 7.78 5.04 3.98
CA PHE A 96 6.41 4.69 3.60
C PHE A 96 5.42 5.69 4.18
N TYR A 97 4.49 6.14 3.35
CA TYR A 97 3.36 6.99 3.74
C TYR A 97 2.08 6.37 3.23
N PHE A 98 0.99 6.41 3.99
CA PHE A 98 -0.32 5.99 3.52
C PHE A 98 -1.27 7.18 3.44
N LYS A 99 -2.22 7.09 2.51
CA LYS A 99 -3.29 8.07 2.38
C LYS A 99 -4.57 7.48 2.99
N PRO A 100 -5.14 8.11 4.05
CA PRO A 100 -6.46 7.73 4.55
C PRO A 100 -7.51 7.81 3.43
N PRO A 101 -8.61 7.04 3.49
CA PRO A 101 -9.61 7.00 2.41
C PRO A 101 -10.20 8.36 1.99
N ALA A 102 -10.29 9.32 2.93
CA ALA A 102 -10.77 10.67 2.69
C ALA A 102 -9.65 11.73 2.65
N GLY A 103 -8.39 11.31 2.68
CA GLY A 103 -7.22 12.20 2.67
C GLY A 103 -6.80 12.60 1.25
N ASP A 104 -6.05 13.68 1.16
CA ASP A 104 -5.41 14.16 -0.06
C ASP A 104 -3.87 14.04 0.01
N LEU A 105 -3.18 14.28 -1.11
CA LEU A 105 -1.72 14.19 -1.18
C LEU A 105 -1.01 15.43 -0.62
N ASP A 106 -1.66 16.59 -0.58
CA ASP A 106 -1.03 17.81 -0.09
C ASP A 106 -0.82 17.73 1.43
N THR A 107 -1.87 17.40 2.17
CA THR A 107 -1.91 17.47 3.64
C THR A 107 -2.39 16.21 4.34
N GLY A 108 -2.92 15.23 3.60
CA GLY A 108 -3.54 14.03 4.17
C GLY A 108 -2.63 12.82 4.34
N LEU A 109 -1.37 12.88 3.90
CA LEU A 109 -0.44 11.75 4.00
C LEU A 109 0.03 11.51 5.44
N LEU A 110 -0.03 10.25 5.87
CA LEU A 110 0.41 9.84 7.20
C LEU A 110 1.60 8.87 7.08
N PRO A 111 2.63 9.01 7.93
CA PRO A 111 3.78 8.12 7.88
C PRO A 111 3.42 6.71 8.39
N LEU A 112 4.11 5.69 7.86
CA LEU A 112 4.05 4.31 8.36
C LEU A 112 5.42 3.92 8.93
N ARG A 113 5.71 4.34 10.17
CA ARG A 113 7.04 4.20 10.80
C ARG A 113 7.06 3.16 11.92
N ASN A 114 5.95 2.99 12.62
CA ASN A 114 5.89 2.13 13.81
C ASN A 114 4.53 1.43 13.97
N GLY A 115 4.37 0.68 15.05
CA GLY A 115 3.15 -0.08 15.33
C GLY A 115 1.89 0.77 15.56
N GLU A 116 2.02 2.00 16.07
CA GLU A 116 0.87 2.91 16.21
C GLU A 116 0.38 3.38 14.85
N ASP A 117 1.29 3.67 13.93
CA ASP A 117 0.94 4.02 12.55
C ASP A 117 0.26 2.84 11.82
N VAL A 118 0.76 1.61 12.04
CA VAL A 118 0.12 0.38 11.54
C VAL A 118 -1.28 0.21 12.10
N ARG A 119 -1.48 0.47 13.40
CA ARG A 119 -2.81 0.42 14.02
C ARG A 119 -3.74 1.47 13.45
N LEU A 120 -3.23 2.67 13.14
CA LEU A 120 -4.02 3.72 12.50
C LEU A 120 -4.41 3.31 11.06
N LEU A 121 -3.45 2.83 10.27
CA LEU A 121 -3.71 2.32 8.91
C LEU A 121 -4.78 1.22 8.93
N THR A 122 -4.61 0.22 9.80
CA THR A 122 -5.53 -0.92 9.86
C THR A 122 -6.89 -0.57 10.44
N SER A 123 -7.02 0.53 11.21
CA SER A 123 -8.32 1.01 11.70
C SER A 123 -9.27 1.48 10.60
N TYR A 124 -8.76 1.80 9.41
CA TYR A 124 -9.58 2.15 8.25
C TYR A 124 -10.17 0.92 7.55
N ILE A 125 -9.58 -0.27 7.73
CA ILE A 125 -10.00 -1.49 7.05
C ILE A 125 -11.36 -1.96 7.61
N GLY A 126 -12.27 -2.30 6.71
CA GLY A 126 -13.64 -2.74 7.04
C GLY A 126 -14.59 -1.60 7.42
N VAL A 127 -14.07 -0.40 7.71
CA VAL A 127 -14.90 0.80 7.91
C VAL A 127 -15.43 1.26 6.55
N ASN A 128 -16.74 1.40 6.42
CA ASN A 128 -17.41 1.80 5.17
C ASN A 128 -17.04 0.96 3.94
N GLY A 129 -16.66 -0.31 4.13
CA GLY A 129 -16.29 -1.22 3.04
C GLY A 129 -14.87 -1.05 2.51
N VAL A 130 -14.02 -0.25 3.15
CA VAL A 130 -12.62 -0.07 2.74
C VAL A 130 -11.84 -1.38 2.87
N ARG A 131 -11.29 -1.85 1.75
CA ARG A 131 -10.43 -3.05 1.67
C ARG A 131 -9.10 -2.81 0.97
N GLU A 132 -8.89 -1.60 0.46
CA GLU A 132 -7.66 -1.18 -0.19
C GLU A 132 -7.19 0.15 0.41
N ILE A 133 -5.89 0.26 0.69
CA ILE A 133 -5.26 1.50 1.15
C ILE A 133 -4.13 1.86 0.19
N GLU A 134 -4.06 3.14 -0.18
CA GLU A 134 -2.96 3.67 -0.98
C GLU A 134 -1.73 3.92 -0.09
N LEU A 135 -0.60 3.34 -0.50
CA LEU A 135 0.70 3.48 0.15
C LEU A 135 1.72 4.04 -0.84
N TYR A 136 2.56 4.96 -0.39
CA TYR A 136 3.58 5.63 -1.19
C TYR A 136 4.95 5.33 -0.59
N ALA A 137 5.82 4.72 -1.39
CA ALA A 137 7.20 4.44 -1.07
C ALA A 137 8.09 5.52 -1.71
N VAL A 138 8.84 6.24 -0.88
CA VAL A 138 9.69 7.35 -1.32
C VAL A 138 11.09 7.22 -0.74
N THR A 139 12.09 7.63 -1.52
CA THR A 139 13.49 7.66 -1.08
C THR A 139 13.90 9.00 -0.46
N GLU A 140 12.94 9.89 -0.23
CA GLU A 140 13.15 11.21 0.38
C GLU A 140 12.11 11.39 1.48
N GLU A 141 12.53 11.86 2.65
CA GLU A 141 11.60 12.12 3.74
C GLU A 141 10.77 13.37 3.40
N LEU A 142 9.44 13.26 3.54
CA LEU A 142 8.55 14.41 3.36
C LEU A 142 8.70 15.37 4.55
N ASN A 143 9.13 16.59 4.27
CA ASN A 143 9.11 17.70 5.21
C ASN A 143 7.79 18.47 5.10
N GLU A 144 7.11 18.66 6.24
CA GLU A 144 5.79 19.31 6.35
C GLU A 144 5.78 20.75 5.78
N ASP A 145 6.91 21.45 5.82
CA ASP A 145 7.01 22.87 5.44
C ASP A 145 7.40 23.15 3.98
N THR A 146 8.04 22.21 3.27
CA THR A 146 8.61 22.49 1.93
C THR A 146 8.14 21.53 0.86
N GLY A 147 7.59 20.38 1.24
CA GLY A 147 7.16 19.38 0.28
C GLY A 147 8.26 18.79 -0.60
N ILE A 148 9.54 18.94 -0.23
CA ILE A 148 10.77 18.15 -0.52
C ILE A 148 11.99 18.95 0.01
N THR A 149 13.08 18.28 0.39
CA THR A 149 14.43 18.88 0.54
C THR A 149 15.40 18.21 -0.41
#